data_AF-A0A8J3WZV3-F1
#
_entry.id   AF-A0A8J3WZV3-F1
#
_cell.length_a   1.000
_cell.length_b   1.000
_cell.length_c   1.000
_cell.angle_alpha   90.00
_cell.angle_beta   90.00
_cell.angle_gamma   90.00
#
_symmetry.space_group_name_H-M   'P 1'
#
loop_
_entity.id
_entity.type
_entity.pdbx_description
1 polymer ?
#
loop_
_entity_poly.entity_id
_entity_poly.type
_entity_poly.pdbx_seq_one_letter_code
_entity_poly.pdbx_strand_id
1 'polypeptide(L)'
;MAIRTILTNPRYTGYQCWNRQRKDEVLVNVRDVALGHTTRLRWNTGDKWVRSDKPAHPAIINLDSFDQVQAKLATRGATTTKVKPRRTPRPYIFRGLLFCGVCGRRMQGQWLHGMAYYRCRFPEEYALAN
;
A
#
# COMPACT_ATOMS: atom_id res chain seq x y z
N MET A 1 -6.59 -6.79 5.75
CA MET A 1 -5.19 -6.45 6.06
C MET A 1 -4.58 -7.34 7.17
N ALA A 2 -5.08 -8.57 7.39
CA ALA A 2 -4.48 -9.49 8.39
C ALA A 2 -3.45 -10.45 7.76
N ILE A 3 -3.81 -11.07 6.63
CA ILE A 3 -2.97 -12.05 5.93
C ILE A 3 -1.62 -11.45 5.51
N ARG A 4 -1.60 -10.20 5.02
CA ARG A 4 -0.34 -9.55 4.63
C ARG A 4 0.61 -9.44 5.82
N THR A 5 0.11 -9.02 6.99
CA THR A 5 0.90 -8.91 8.22
C THR A 5 1.51 -10.25 8.62
N ILE A 6 0.73 -11.33 8.52
CA ILE A 6 1.19 -12.71 8.77
C ILE A 6 2.32 -13.07 7.79
N LEU A 7 2.10 -12.90 6.48
CA LEU A 7 3.09 -13.25 5.45
C LEU A 7 4.37 -12.42 5.50
N THR A 8 4.32 -11.20 6.05
CA THR A 8 5.49 -10.33 6.19
C THR A 8 6.22 -10.48 7.54
N ASN A 9 5.80 -11.41 8.40
CA ASN A 9 6.41 -11.57 9.71
C ASN A 9 7.65 -12.49 9.64
N PRO A 10 8.88 -11.97 9.76
CA PRO A 10 10.09 -12.77 9.64
C PRO A 10 10.26 -13.74 10.80
N ARG A 11 9.57 -13.58 11.93
CA ARG A 11 9.68 -14.49 13.08
C ARG A 11 9.34 -15.93 12.70
N TYR A 12 8.47 -16.16 11.72
CA TYR A 12 8.13 -17.52 11.29
C TYR A 12 9.30 -18.33 10.70
N THR A 13 10.41 -17.68 10.39
CA THR A 13 11.66 -18.33 9.97
C THR A 13 12.48 -18.94 11.12
N GLY A 14 12.06 -18.77 12.38
CA GLY A 14 12.79 -19.27 13.56
C GLY A 14 13.76 -18.25 14.17
N TYR A 15 13.93 -17.10 13.54
CA TYR A 15 14.86 -16.05 13.99
C TYR A 15 14.13 -14.90 14.67
N GLN A 16 14.74 -14.37 15.72
CA GLN A 16 14.23 -13.17 16.37
C GLN A 16 14.64 -11.94 15.56
N CYS A 17 13.72 -10.99 15.38
CA CYS A 17 13.96 -9.74 14.65
C CYS A 17 13.59 -8.54 15.52
N TRP A 18 14.47 -7.55 15.62
CA TRP A 18 14.26 -6.30 16.35
C TRP A 18 14.56 -5.08 15.48
N ASN A 19 14.45 -3.89 16.08
CA ASN A 19 14.65 -2.60 15.42
C ASN A 19 13.73 -2.36 14.20
N ARG A 20 12.51 -2.93 14.23
CA ARG A 20 11.54 -2.77 13.14
C ARG A 20 10.91 -1.38 13.12
N GLN A 21 10.87 -0.72 14.27
CA GLN A 21 10.41 0.65 14.42
C GLN A 21 11.48 1.46 15.13
N ARG A 22 11.59 2.74 14.77
CA ARG A 22 12.40 3.72 15.49
C ARG A 22 11.52 4.87 15.95
N LYS A 23 11.98 5.53 17.01
CA LYS A 23 11.42 6.77 17.53
C LYS A 23 12.06 7.93 16.77
N ASP A 24 11.25 8.67 16.00
CA ASP A 24 11.69 9.91 15.36
C ASP A 24 11.04 11.08 16.12
N GLU A 25 11.86 12.02 16.59
CA GLU A 25 11.38 13.28 17.17
C GLU A 25 11.34 14.34 16.06
N VAL A 26 10.15 14.84 15.78
CA VAL A 26 9.89 15.76 14.67
C VAL A 26 9.30 17.04 15.23
N LEU A 27 9.73 18.19 14.71
CA LEU A 27 9.14 19.48 15.10
C LEU A 27 7.63 19.48 14.86
N VAL A 28 6.88 20.00 15.83
CA VAL A 28 5.43 20.16 15.71
C VAL A 28 5.10 21.11 14.55
N ASN A 29 5.88 22.18 14.43
CA ASN A 29 5.81 23.12 13.31
C ASN A 29 7.22 23.49 12.85
N VAL A 30 7.49 23.37 11.56
CA VAL A 30 8.80 23.73 10.98
C VAL A 30 9.04 25.24 11.01
N ARG A 31 7.97 26.05 10.99
CA ARG A 31 8.03 27.52 11.01
C ARG A 31 8.01 28.11 12.42
N ASP A 32 7.75 27.29 13.44
CA ASP A 32 7.72 27.70 14.84
C ASP A 32 8.35 26.62 15.72
N VAL A 33 9.66 26.75 15.94
CA VAL A 33 10.48 25.78 16.68
C VAL A 33 10.17 25.81 18.18
N ALA A 34 9.63 26.91 18.70
CA ALA A 34 9.31 27.06 20.12
C ALA A 34 8.13 26.18 20.56
N LEU A 35 7.28 25.72 19.62
CA LEU A 35 6.23 24.73 19.88
C LEU A 35 6.79 23.33 20.25
N GLY A 36 8.09 23.08 20.06
CA GLY A 36 8.75 21.85 20.47
C GLY A 36 8.58 20.66 19.52
N HIS A 37 8.76 19.46 20.06
CA HIS A 37 8.84 18.21 19.30
C HIS A 37 7.67 17.26 19.60
N THR A 38 7.23 16.53 18.58
CA THR A 38 6.34 15.37 18.72
C THR A 38 7.10 14.08 18.46
N THR A 39 6.88 13.08 19.30
CA THR A 39 7.43 11.74 19.10
C THR A 39 6.55 10.98 18.11
N ARG A 40 7.15 10.46 17.04
CA ARG A 40 6.48 9.55 16.10
C ARG A 40 7.25 8.24 15.97
N LEU A 41 6.53 7.12 16.06
CA LEU A 41 7.08 5.82 15.70
C LEU A 41 7.03 5.65 14.20
N ARG A 42 8.19 5.38 13.58
CA ARG A 42 8.29 5.08 12.15
C ARG A 42 8.83 3.69 11.93
N TRP A 43 8.26 2.99 10.95
CA TRP A 43 8.79 1.71 10.50
C TRP A 43 10.14 1.92 9.83
N ASN A 44 11.11 1.12 10.23
CA ASN A 44 12.39 1.00 9.56
C ASN A 44 12.26 0.15 8.30
N THR A 45 13.09 0.46 7.32
CA THR A 45 13.31 -0.37 6.13
C THR A 45 13.97 -1.70 6.55
N GLY A 46 13.77 -2.76 5.75
CA GLY A 46 14.14 -4.13 6.13
C GLY A 46 15.64 -4.35 6.33
N ASP A 47 16.47 -3.56 5.66
CA ASP A 47 17.94 -3.48 5.82
C ASP A 47 18.38 -3.04 7.21
N LYS A 48 17.55 -2.26 7.93
CA LYS A 48 17.83 -1.80 9.29
C LYS A 48 17.33 -2.76 10.37
N TRP A 49 16.62 -3.82 9.96
CA TRP A 49 16.13 -4.82 10.90
C TRP A 49 17.28 -5.72 11.29
N VAL A 50 17.45 -5.90 12.59
CA VAL A 50 18.52 -6.75 13.09
C VAL A 50 17.92 -8.10 13.45
N ARG A 51 18.62 -9.16 13.05
CA ARG A 51 18.22 -10.55 13.22
C ARG A 51 19.19 -11.24 14.16
N SER A 52 18.70 -12.24 14.91
CA SER A 52 19.57 -13.09 15.71
C SER A 52 20.51 -13.91 14.82
N ASP A 53 21.74 -14.14 15.25
CA ASP A 53 22.69 -14.98 14.50
C ASP A 53 22.30 -16.46 14.54
N LYS A 54 21.73 -16.89 15.67
CA LYS A 54 21.24 -18.25 15.88
C LYS A 54 19.70 -18.29 15.83
N PRO A 55 19.11 -19.42 15.41
CA PRO A 55 17.67 -19.65 15.56
C PRO A 55 17.26 -19.56 17.04
N ALA A 56 16.25 -18.75 17.33
CA ALA A 56 15.74 -18.57 18.69
C ALA A 56 14.62 -19.56 19.03
N HIS A 57 13.93 -20.09 18.00
CA HIS A 57 12.85 -21.06 18.17
C HIS A 57 12.68 -21.90 16.89
N PRO A 58 11.91 -23.01 16.93
CA PRO A 58 11.62 -23.81 15.74
C PRO A 58 11.00 -22.95 14.64
N ALA A 59 11.51 -23.12 13.42
CA ALA A 59 11.00 -22.43 12.25
C ALA A 59 9.65 -23.04 11.85
N ILE A 60 8.65 -22.18 11.62
CA ILE A 60 7.35 -22.60 11.05
C ILE A 60 7.47 -22.73 9.53
N ILE A 61 8.28 -21.85 8.91
CA ILE A 61 8.61 -21.88 7.49
C ILE A 61 10.12 -21.71 7.30
N ASN A 62 10.66 -22.25 6.21
CA ASN A 62 12.06 -22.02 5.86
C ASN A 62 12.30 -20.59 5.32
N LEU A 63 13.57 -20.19 5.31
CA LEU A 63 14.01 -18.87 4.85
C LEU A 63 13.72 -18.65 3.36
N ASP A 64 14.03 -19.66 2.54
CA ASP A 64 13.82 -19.60 1.09
C ASP A 64 12.34 -19.34 0.71
N SER A 65 11.39 -20.04 1.34
CA SER A 65 9.96 -19.78 1.07
C SER A 65 9.55 -18.38 1.52
N PHE A 66 10.09 -17.89 2.63
CA PHE A 66 9.80 -16.54 3.11
C PHE A 66 10.28 -15.49 2.10
N ASP A 67 11.52 -15.64 1.60
CA ASP A 67 12.12 -14.71 0.65
C ASP A 67 11.40 -14.73 -0.70
N GLN A 68 11.02 -15.91 -1.20
CA GLN A 68 10.19 -16.05 -2.40
C GLN A 68 8.83 -15.32 -2.26
N VAL A 69 8.21 -15.41 -1.08
CA VAL A 69 6.95 -14.69 -0.80
C VAL A 69 7.17 -13.19 -0.74
N GLN A 70 8.24 -12.71 -0.10
CA GLN A 70 8.56 -11.28 -0.07
C GLN A 70 8.80 -10.73 -1.48
N ALA A 71 9.53 -11.45 -2.33
CA ALA A 71 9.75 -11.09 -3.72
C ALA A 71 8.42 -10.97 -4.49
N LYS A 72 7.53 -11.97 -4.36
CA LYS A 72 6.18 -11.93 -4.96
C LYS A 72 5.33 -10.76 -4.46
N LEU A 73 5.45 -10.39 -3.18
CA LEU A 73 4.74 -9.24 -2.61
C LEU A 73 5.30 -7.90 -3.10
N ALA A 74 6.62 -7.81 -3.30
CA ALA A 74 7.28 -6.61 -3.84
C ALA A 74 6.82 -6.31 -5.28
N THR A 75 6.77 -7.32 -6.15
CA THR A 75 6.28 -7.16 -7.54
C THR A 75 4.81 -6.69 -7.60
N ARG A 76 3.99 -7.12 -6.64
CA ARG A 76 2.57 -6.73 -6.55
C ARG A 76 2.36 -5.28 -6.11
N GLY A 77 3.36 -4.63 -5.50
CA GLY A 77 3.24 -3.25 -4.98
C GLY A 77 3.14 -2.17 -6.07
N ALA A 78 3.69 -2.42 -7.26
CA ALA A 78 3.70 -1.45 -8.36
C ALA A 78 2.47 -1.53 -9.27
N THR A 79 1.76 -2.66 -9.26
CA THR A 79 0.53 -2.80 -10.05
C THR A 79 -0.61 -2.49 -9.11
N THR A 80 -1.29 -1.35 -9.28
CA THR A 80 -2.56 -1.04 -8.62
C THR A 80 -3.35 -2.33 -8.49
N THR A 81 -3.48 -2.84 -7.26
CA THR A 81 -4.11 -4.13 -6.98
C THR A 81 -5.34 -4.22 -7.88
N LYS A 82 -5.38 -5.21 -8.77
CA LYS A 82 -6.60 -5.60 -9.48
C LYS A 82 -7.55 -6.13 -8.41
N VAL A 83 -8.06 -5.24 -7.56
CA VAL A 83 -9.22 -5.48 -6.72
C VAL A 83 -10.27 -5.85 -7.75
N LYS A 84 -10.66 -7.13 -7.77
CA LYS A 84 -11.77 -7.58 -8.61
C LYS A 84 -12.86 -6.52 -8.41
N PRO A 85 -13.33 -5.85 -9.48
CA PRO A 85 -14.39 -4.88 -9.34
C PRO A 85 -15.47 -5.51 -8.49
N ARG A 86 -15.97 -4.78 -7.49
CA ARG A 86 -17.19 -5.20 -6.81
C ARG A 86 -18.19 -5.54 -7.90
N ARG A 87 -18.80 -6.73 -7.82
CA ARG A 87 -19.77 -7.18 -8.83
C ARG A 87 -20.81 -6.08 -8.96
N THR A 88 -20.77 -5.38 -10.09
CA THR A 88 -21.67 -4.28 -10.40
C THR A 88 -22.69 -4.83 -11.40
N PRO A 89 -23.99 -4.53 -11.22
CA PRO A 89 -24.99 -4.90 -12.22
C PRO A 89 -24.72 -4.21 -13.57
N ARG A 90 -23.88 -3.16 -13.57
CA ARG A 90 -23.53 -2.35 -14.74
C ARG A 90 -22.08 -2.61 -15.13
N PRO A 91 -21.80 -3.49 -16.11
CA PRO A 91 -20.46 -3.75 -16.57
C PRO A 91 -19.93 -2.56 -17.40
N TYR A 92 -18.68 -2.17 -17.13
CA TYR A 92 -17.95 -1.19 -17.95
C TYR A 92 -16.79 -1.91 -18.63
N ILE A 93 -16.99 -2.32 -19.88
CA ILE A 93 -16.08 -3.19 -20.65
C ILE A 93 -14.67 -2.59 -20.76
N PHE A 94 -14.57 -1.27 -20.91
CA PHE A 94 -13.30 -0.55 -21.04
C PHE A 94 -12.78 0.04 -19.73
N ARG A 95 -13.28 -0.42 -18.58
CA ARG A 95 -12.81 0.04 -17.26
C ARG A 95 -11.31 -0.18 -17.12
N GLY A 96 -10.58 0.92 -16.93
CA GLY A 96 -9.13 0.89 -16.77
C GLY A 96 -8.32 0.85 -18.07
N LEU A 97 -8.99 0.80 -19.22
CA LEU A 97 -8.38 0.81 -20.55
C LEU A 97 -8.51 2.18 -21.24
N LEU A 98 -9.57 2.93 -20.96
CA LEU A 98 -9.76 4.26 -21.54
C LEU A 98 -9.03 5.34 -20.75
N PHE A 99 -8.34 6.21 -21.49
CA PHE A 99 -7.66 7.41 -21.01
C PHE A 99 -8.20 8.63 -21.77
N CYS A 100 -8.27 9.77 -21.09
CA CYS A 100 -8.67 11.01 -21.72
C CYS A 100 -7.56 11.51 -22.65
N GLY A 101 -7.88 11.79 -23.91
CA GLY A 101 -6.90 12.32 -24.88
C GLY A 101 -6.38 13.73 -24.55
N VAL A 102 -7.07 14.47 -23.66
CA VAL A 102 -6.67 15.83 -23.27
C VAL A 102 -5.76 15.83 -22.03
N CYS A 103 -6.11 15.07 -20.98
CA CYS A 103 -5.38 15.12 -19.70
C CYS A 103 -4.63 13.81 -19.36
N GLY A 104 -4.70 12.79 -20.21
CA GLY A 104 -4.04 11.49 -20.01
C GLY A 104 -4.55 10.66 -18.83
N ARG A 105 -5.56 11.13 -18.09
CA ARG A 105 -6.10 10.42 -16.92
C ARG A 105 -7.03 9.30 -17.35
N ARG A 106 -7.06 8.23 -16.54
CA ARG A 106 -7.98 7.10 -16.72
C ARG A 106 -9.45 7.56 -16.57
N MET A 107 -10.27 7.25 -17.57
CA MET A 107 -11.70 7.60 -17.58
C MET A 107 -12.51 6.75 -16.60
N GLN A 108 -13.59 7.32 -16.07
CA GLN A 108 -14.51 6.63 -15.16
C GLN A 108 -15.83 6.30 -15.86
N GLY A 109 -16.38 5.12 -15.55
CA GLY A 109 -17.70 4.72 -16.02
C GLY A 109 -18.81 5.44 -15.26
N GLN A 110 -19.79 5.96 -15.98
CA GLN A 110 -21.04 6.50 -15.46
C GLN A 110 -22.21 5.91 -16.23
N TRP A 111 -23.31 5.62 -15.53
CA TRP A 111 -24.53 5.14 -16.18
C TRP A 111 -25.50 6.29 -16.31
N LEU A 112 -26.01 6.54 -17.51
CA LEU A 112 -26.95 7.60 -17.80
C LEU A 112 -27.99 7.08 -18.79
N HIS A 113 -29.29 7.34 -18.54
CA HIS A 113 -30.41 6.92 -19.40
C HIS A 113 -30.35 5.45 -19.88
N GLY A 114 -29.93 4.53 -19.00
CA GLY A 114 -29.85 3.11 -19.36
C GLY A 114 -28.58 2.69 -20.10
N MET A 115 -27.65 3.60 -20.40
CA MET A 115 -26.43 3.32 -21.16
C MET A 115 -25.14 3.58 -20.36
N ALA A 116 -24.08 2.86 -20.75
CA ALA A 116 -22.74 2.99 -20.18
C ALA A 116 -21.96 4.12 -20.86
N TYR A 117 -21.66 5.18 -20.13
CA TYR A 117 -20.80 6.28 -20.58
C TYR A 117 -19.44 6.24 -19.87
N TYR A 118 -18.42 6.77 -20.54
CA TYR A 118 -17.12 7.02 -19.95
C TYR A 118 -16.89 8.52 -19.92
N ARG A 119 -16.57 9.06 -18.75
CA ARG A 119 -16.24 10.48 -18.59
C ARG A 119 -14.87 10.68 -17.98
N CYS A 120 -14.22 11.76 -18.39
CA CYS A 120 -13.09 12.31 -17.67
C CYS A 120 -13.59 12.97 -16.36
N ARG A 121 -12.85 12.84 -15.26
CA ARG A 121 -13.12 13.61 -14.02
C ARG A 121 -11.98 14.58 -13.77
N PHE A 122 -12.31 15.87 -13.66
CA PHE A 122 -11.41 16.92 -13.20
C PHE A 122 -11.67 17.17 -11.71
N PRO A 123 -10.73 16.86 -10.79
CA PRO A 123 -10.97 16.95 -9.35
C PRO A 123 -11.30 18.36 -8.86
N GLU A 124 -10.74 19.41 -9.45
CA GLU A 124 -10.98 20.80 -9.02
C GLU A 124 -12.45 21.24 -9.20
N GLU A 125 -13.16 20.73 -10.20
CA GLU A 125 -14.56 21.07 -10.44
C GLU A 125 -15.55 20.22 -9.60
N TYR A 126 -15.13 19.03 -9.13
CA TYR A 126 -15.99 18.10 -8.40
C TYR A 126 -15.73 18.05 -6.88
N ALA A 127 -14.64 18.63 -6.38
CA ALA A 127 -14.37 18.74 -4.94
C ALA A 127 -15.34 19.71 -4.22
N LEU A 128 -16.03 20.56 -4.97
CA LEU A 128 -17.02 21.53 -4.45
C LEU A 128 -18.45 20.96 -4.34
N ALA A 129 -18.69 19.70 -4.74
CA ALA A 129 -20.04 19.15 -4.92
C ALA A 129 -20.36 17.93 -4.04
N ASN A 130 -19.63 17.68 -2.94
CA ASN A 130 -20.01 16.69 -1.92
C ASN A 130 -19.89 17.26 -0.52
#